data_AF-A0A449AVP0-F1
#
_entry.id   AF-A0A449AVP0-F1
#
_cell.length_a   1.000
_cell.length_b   1.000
_cell.length_c   1.000
_cell.angle_alpha   90.00
_cell.angle_beta   90.00
_cell.angle_gamma   90.00
#
_symmetry.space_group_name_H-M   'P 1'
#
loop_
_entity.id
_entity.type
_entity.pdbx_description
1 polymer ?
#
loop_
_entity_poly.entity_id
_entity_poly.type
_entity_poly.pdbx_seq_one_letter_code
_entity_poly.pdbx_strand_id
1 'polypeptide(L)'
;MNFDKEKILNWFKNQDKDSLAQHIYEKVMLYEDWPYINDVFYDCPLYDYIDAFEKTIQKENFNSLGECIDYIECEKLPSIAETHINTKENQLAEKTTEKIKFLIDKDPWYFEYIKEKTSIYDVLKAAEKTLINYFLYHSNNTFENILENELELEEDNEMTL
;
A
#
# COMPACT_ATOMS: atom_id res chain seq x y z
N MET A 1 -0.99 -18.15 -17.10
CA MET A 1 0.24 -18.56 -16.41
C MET A 1 -0.12 -19.11 -15.03
N ASN A 2 0.51 -20.19 -14.55
CA ASN A 2 0.29 -20.72 -13.20
C ASN A 2 1.13 -19.90 -12.20
N PHE A 3 0.50 -19.39 -11.15
CA PHE A 3 1.17 -18.77 -10.00
C PHE A 3 2.20 -19.73 -9.40
N ASP A 4 3.50 -19.40 -9.52
CA ASP A 4 4.57 -20.19 -8.92
C ASP A 4 5.04 -19.52 -7.62
N LYS A 5 4.42 -19.96 -6.53
CA LYS A 5 4.76 -19.57 -5.16
C LYS A 5 6.23 -19.78 -4.83
N GLU A 6 6.85 -20.86 -5.29
CA GLU A 6 8.26 -21.13 -5.00
C GLU A 6 9.17 -20.16 -5.75
N LYS A 7 8.84 -19.84 -7.01
CA LYS A 7 9.57 -18.83 -7.80
C LYS A 7 9.54 -17.47 -7.10
N ILE A 8 8.37 -16.99 -6.67
CA ILE A 8 8.22 -15.70 -6.00
C ILE A 8 8.95 -15.68 -4.65
N LEU A 9 8.81 -16.73 -3.84
CA LEU A 9 9.52 -16.81 -2.55
C LEU A 9 11.04 -16.89 -2.71
N ASN A 10 11.53 -17.57 -3.74
CA ASN A 10 12.97 -17.58 -4.04
C ASN A 10 13.45 -16.22 -4.55
N TRP A 11 12.64 -15.49 -5.31
CA TRP A 11 12.93 -14.11 -5.69
C TRP A 11 13.07 -13.24 -4.44
N PHE A 12 12.12 -13.29 -3.50
CA PHE A 12 12.20 -12.56 -2.22
C PHE A 12 13.48 -12.82 -1.44
N LYS A 13 13.92 -14.08 -1.34
CA LYS A 13 15.18 -14.45 -0.63
C LYS A 13 16.42 -13.82 -1.25
N ASN A 14 16.38 -13.48 -2.53
CA ASN A 14 17.49 -12.88 -3.25
C ASN A 14 17.40 -11.34 -3.31
N GLN A 15 16.31 -10.75 -2.80
CA GLN A 15 16.16 -9.30 -2.73
C GLN A 15 16.70 -8.76 -1.41
N ASP A 16 17.39 -7.63 -1.51
CA ASP A 16 17.64 -6.78 -0.35
C ASP A 16 16.38 -5.96 -0.05
N LYS A 17 15.81 -6.12 1.16
CA LYS A 17 14.53 -5.53 1.52
C LYS A 17 14.56 -4.00 1.49
N ASP A 18 15.66 -3.41 1.94
CA ASP A 18 15.82 -1.95 1.99
C ASP A 18 15.88 -1.37 0.57
N SER A 19 16.66 -2.02 -0.31
CA SER A 19 16.74 -1.64 -1.73
C SER A 19 15.40 -1.80 -2.44
N LEU A 20 14.65 -2.87 -2.16
CA LEU A 20 13.33 -3.10 -2.73
C LEU A 20 12.32 -2.05 -2.25
N ALA A 21 12.28 -1.77 -0.95
CA ALA A 21 11.43 -0.73 -0.38
C ALA A 21 11.76 0.64 -0.99
N GLN A 22 13.03 1.00 -1.08
CA GLN A 22 13.45 2.25 -1.70
C GLN A 22 13.02 2.32 -3.18
N HIS A 23 13.18 1.23 -3.93
CA HIS A 23 12.80 1.17 -5.34
C HIS A 23 11.29 1.37 -5.55
N ILE A 24 10.47 0.71 -4.73
CA ILE A 24 9.01 0.88 -4.77
C ILE A 24 8.64 2.32 -4.37
N TYR A 25 9.21 2.83 -3.27
CA TYR A 25 8.96 4.18 -2.80
C TYR A 25 9.24 5.22 -3.89
N GLU A 26 10.42 5.17 -4.50
CA GLU A 26 10.83 6.11 -5.56
C GLU A 26 9.85 6.08 -6.73
N LYS A 27 9.39 4.90 -7.15
CA LYS A 27 8.39 4.76 -8.21
C LYS A 27 7.03 5.33 -7.78
N VAL A 28 6.56 5.00 -6.58
CA VAL A 28 5.26 5.47 -6.05
C VAL A 28 5.22 7.00 -5.95
N MET A 29 6.32 7.61 -5.49
CA MET A 29 6.41 9.06 -5.33
C MET A 29 6.38 9.83 -6.67
N LEU A 30 6.50 9.15 -7.81
CA LEU A 30 6.36 9.76 -9.15
C LEU A 30 4.93 9.72 -9.71
N TYR A 31 4.00 8.95 -9.12
CA TYR A 31 2.65 8.80 -9.66
C TYR A 31 1.75 10.02 -9.48
N GLU A 32 1.93 10.77 -8.40
CA GLU A 32 1.06 11.89 -8.06
C GLU A 32 1.83 12.93 -7.24
N ASP A 33 1.29 14.15 -7.16
CA ASP A 33 1.78 15.15 -6.22
C ASP A 33 1.34 14.76 -4.80
N TRP A 34 2.11 13.88 -4.17
CA TRP A 34 1.88 13.46 -2.80
C TRP A 34 1.95 14.68 -1.89
N PRO A 35 0.94 14.91 -1.02
CA PRO A 35 1.04 15.99 -0.07
C PRO A 35 2.26 15.72 0.81
N TYR A 36 3.22 16.65 0.79
CA TYR A 36 4.44 16.56 1.59
C TYR A 36 4.08 16.84 3.06
N ILE A 37 3.57 15.81 3.70
CA ILE A 37 3.16 15.76 5.09
C ILE A 37 4.35 15.13 5.83
N ASN A 38 5.24 15.99 6.32
CA ASN A 38 6.52 15.64 6.97
C ASN A 38 6.39 14.62 8.12
N ASP A 39 5.18 14.44 8.63
CA ASP A 39 4.83 13.64 9.79
C ASP A 39 4.12 12.31 9.44
N VAL A 40 3.91 12.01 8.15
CA VAL A 40 3.54 10.67 7.70
C VAL A 40 4.78 9.95 7.18
N PHE A 41 5.28 9.01 7.98
CA PHE A 41 6.42 8.17 7.64
C PHE A 41 5.96 7.04 6.71
N TYR A 42 6.00 7.27 5.40
CA TYR A 42 5.60 6.28 4.39
C TYR A 42 6.52 5.05 4.31
N ASP A 43 7.78 5.19 4.74
CA ASP A 43 8.77 4.11 4.64
C ASP A 43 8.37 2.93 5.54
N CYS A 44 7.98 3.19 6.78
CA CYS A 44 7.57 2.17 7.76
C CYS A 44 6.42 1.25 7.27
N PRO A 45 5.26 1.78 6.80
CA PRO A 45 4.20 0.95 6.26
C PRO A 45 4.62 0.16 5.02
N LEU A 46 5.58 0.64 4.22
CA LEU A 46 6.10 -0.11 3.08
C LEU A 46 6.88 -1.36 3.51
N TYR A 47 7.71 -1.27 4.55
CA TYR A 47 8.40 -2.45 5.09
C TYR A 47 7.42 -3.50 5.64
N ASP A 48 6.35 -3.05 6.31
CA ASP A 48 5.31 -3.93 6.82
C ASP A 48 4.48 -4.55 5.69
N TYR A 49 4.23 -3.80 4.62
CA TYR A 49 3.63 -4.31 3.40
C TYR A 49 4.45 -5.44 2.78
N ILE A 50 5.75 -5.23 2.57
CA ILE A 50 6.64 -6.25 1.99
C ILE A 50 6.64 -7.53 2.84
N ASP A 51 6.70 -7.40 4.17
CA ASP A 51 6.62 -8.55 5.08
C ASP A 51 5.27 -9.24 5.04
N ALA A 52 4.17 -8.46 4.96
CA ALA A 52 2.83 -8.99 4.87
C ALA A 52 2.64 -9.76 3.56
N PHE A 53 3.20 -9.27 2.46
CA PHE A 53 3.17 -9.93 1.17
C PHE A 53 3.88 -11.29 1.22
N GLU A 54 5.14 -11.31 1.65
CA GLU A 54 5.92 -12.54 1.74
C GLU A 54 5.23 -13.58 2.64
N LYS A 55 4.78 -13.18 3.83
CA LYS A 55 4.08 -14.07 4.77
C LYS A 55 2.75 -14.57 4.21
N THR A 56 2.04 -13.76 3.42
CA THR A 56 0.76 -14.13 2.81
C THR A 56 0.98 -15.19 1.74
N ILE A 57 1.97 -14.99 0.85
CA ILE A 57 2.35 -16.01 -0.12
C ILE A 57 2.79 -17.30 0.57
N GLN A 58 3.54 -17.24 1.67
CA GLN A 58 3.96 -18.43 2.41
C GLN A 58 2.79 -19.25 2.97
N LYS A 59 1.72 -18.60 3.44
CA LYS A 59 0.62 -19.25 4.18
C LYS A 59 -0.55 -19.64 3.30
N GLU A 60 -0.90 -18.78 2.36
CA GLU A 60 -2.08 -18.95 1.53
C GLU A 60 -1.71 -19.68 0.22
N ASN A 61 -2.74 -20.18 -0.47
CA ASN A 61 -2.63 -20.81 -1.78
C ASN A 61 -3.47 -20.01 -2.77
N PHE A 62 -2.82 -19.23 -3.62
CA PHE A 62 -3.45 -18.46 -4.69
C PHE A 62 -3.29 -19.17 -6.03
N ASN A 63 -4.22 -18.95 -6.94
CA ASN A 63 -4.17 -19.50 -8.30
C ASN A 63 -3.47 -18.53 -9.28
N SER A 64 -3.37 -17.24 -8.94
CA SER A 64 -2.76 -16.19 -9.76
C SER A 64 -2.06 -15.15 -8.90
N LEU A 65 -1.15 -14.36 -9.51
CA LEU A 65 -0.55 -13.19 -8.85
C LEU A 65 -1.62 -12.14 -8.53
N GLY A 66 -2.52 -11.85 -9.47
CA GLY A 66 -3.65 -10.94 -9.26
C GLY A 66 -4.51 -11.33 -8.05
N GLU A 67 -4.80 -12.62 -7.85
CA GLU A 67 -5.54 -13.09 -6.66
C GLU A 67 -4.78 -12.78 -5.35
N CYS A 68 -3.45 -12.90 -5.36
CA CYS A 68 -2.61 -12.52 -4.21
C CYS A 68 -2.61 -10.99 -3.99
N ILE A 69 -2.52 -10.21 -5.07
CA ILE A 69 -2.51 -8.74 -5.05
C ILE A 69 -3.84 -8.22 -4.51
N ASP A 70 -4.96 -8.71 -5.03
CA ASP A 70 -6.31 -8.38 -4.58
C ASP A 70 -6.52 -8.73 -3.10
N TYR A 71 -6.07 -9.92 -2.68
CA TYR A 71 -6.17 -10.35 -1.29
C TYR A 71 -5.39 -9.42 -0.36
N ILE A 72 -4.17 -9.03 -0.74
CA ILE A 72 -3.35 -8.13 0.08
C ILE A 72 -3.97 -6.73 0.15
N GLU A 73 -4.46 -6.22 -0.98
CA GLU A 73 -5.17 -4.95 -1.07
C GLU A 73 -6.34 -4.91 -0.08
N CYS A 74 -7.19 -5.92 -0.13
CA CYS A 74 -8.42 -5.96 0.66
C CYS A 74 -8.16 -6.31 2.15
N GLU A 75 -7.29 -7.28 2.43
CA GLU A 75 -7.18 -7.90 3.75
C GLU A 75 -5.99 -7.40 4.58
N LYS A 76 -4.96 -6.81 3.95
CA LYS A 76 -3.72 -6.40 4.64
C LYS A 76 -3.53 -4.90 4.69
N LEU A 77 -3.67 -4.19 3.57
CA LEU A 77 -3.36 -2.74 3.52
C LEU A 77 -4.14 -1.92 4.56
N PRO A 78 -5.46 -2.13 4.79
CA PRO A 78 -6.20 -1.34 5.78
C PRO A 78 -5.67 -1.53 7.20
N SER A 79 -5.19 -2.74 7.52
CA SER A 79 -4.63 -3.07 8.83
C SER A 79 -3.24 -2.46 9.02
N ILE A 80 -2.39 -2.47 7.98
CA ILE A 80 -1.07 -1.83 8.01
C ILE A 80 -1.27 -0.33 8.18
N ALA A 81 -2.14 0.29 7.37
CA ALA A 81 -2.42 1.72 7.47
C ALA A 81 -2.88 2.13 8.89
N GLU A 82 -3.77 1.35 9.51
CA GLU A 82 -4.23 1.59 10.89
C GLU A 82 -3.08 1.56 11.92
N THR A 83 -2.09 0.69 11.75
CA THR A 83 -0.96 0.60 12.69
C THR A 83 0.04 1.75 12.58
N HIS A 84 0.00 2.50 11.48
CA HIS A 84 0.97 3.57 11.17
C HIS A 84 0.39 4.99 11.30
N ILE A 85 -0.88 5.14 11.69
CA ILE A 85 -1.43 6.48 11.99
C ILE A 85 -0.83 7.06 13.28
N ASN A 86 -0.72 8.38 13.32
CA ASN A 86 -0.33 9.08 14.53
C ASN A 86 -1.41 8.94 15.62
N THR A 87 -0.96 8.70 16.85
CA THR A 87 -1.87 8.58 18.01
C THR A 87 -1.86 9.81 18.91
N LYS A 88 -0.86 10.69 18.76
CA LYS A 88 -0.73 11.91 19.56
C LYS A 88 -1.41 13.08 18.86
N GLU A 89 -2.26 13.79 19.60
CA GLU A 89 -3.04 14.92 19.08
C GLU A 89 -2.19 16.02 18.44
N ASN A 90 -1.02 16.32 19.01
CA ASN A 90 -0.14 17.35 18.48
C ASN A 90 0.44 16.97 17.11
N GLN A 91 0.75 15.70 16.87
CA GLN A 91 1.23 15.19 15.58
C GLN A 91 0.08 15.11 14.57
N LEU A 92 -1.09 14.63 15.01
CA LEU A 92 -2.29 14.61 14.17
C LEU A 92 -2.66 16.00 13.65
N ALA A 93 -2.55 17.02 14.50
CA ALA A 93 -2.88 18.40 14.14
C ALA A 93 -1.90 19.04 13.15
N GLU A 94 -0.71 18.49 12.97
CA GLU A 94 0.20 18.95 11.91
C GLU A 94 -0.46 18.76 10.55
N LYS A 95 -0.32 19.76 9.67
CA LYS A 95 -0.84 19.70 8.30
C LYS A 95 -2.34 19.37 8.21
N THR A 96 -3.11 19.78 9.22
CA THR A 96 -4.58 19.54 9.33
C THR A 96 -5.32 19.85 8.03
N THR A 97 -5.05 21.00 7.41
CA THR A 97 -5.75 21.41 6.19
C THR A 97 -5.43 20.48 5.02
N GLU A 98 -4.17 20.11 4.84
CA GLU A 98 -3.72 19.19 3.80
C GLU A 98 -4.30 17.78 4.00
N LYS A 99 -4.29 17.28 5.25
CA LYS A 99 -4.90 15.98 5.61
C LYS A 99 -6.39 15.94 5.30
N ILE A 100 -7.15 16.95 5.76
CA ILE A 100 -8.60 17.03 5.51
C ILE A 100 -8.90 17.15 4.02
N LYS A 101 -8.13 17.98 3.29
CA LYS A 101 -8.29 18.09 1.84
C LYS A 101 -8.09 16.75 1.16
N PHE A 102 -7.04 16.03 1.51
CA PHE A 102 -6.78 14.69 0.96
C PHE A 102 -7.92 13.72 1.25
N LEU A 103 -8.44 13.73 2.49
CA LEU A 103 -9.60 12.89 2.86
C LEU A 103 -10.83 13.23 2.01
N ILE A 104 -11.15 14.52 1.82
CA ILE A 104 -12.26 14.94 0.96
C ILE A 104 -12.05 14.48 -0.49
N ASP A 105 -10.83 14.60 -1.00
CA ASP A 105 -10.53 14.29 -2.40
C ASP A 105 -10.53 12.77 -2.69
N LYS A 106 -10.10 11.95 -1.73
CA LYS A 106 -9.90 10.50 -1.92
C LYS A 106 -10.95 9.61 -1.25
N ASP A 107 -11.58 10.06 -0.18
CA ASP A 107 -12.70 9.36 0.49
C ASP A 107 -13.78 10.37 0.92
N PRO A 108 -14.48 11.00 -0.04
CA PRO A 108 -15.54 11.97 0.27
C PRO A 108 -16.70 11.34 1.05
N TRP A 109 -16.92 10.04 0.89
CA TRP A 109 -17.99 9.30 1.54
C TRP A 109 -17.82 9.21 3.06
N TYR A 110 -16.59 9.32 3.57
CA TYR A 110 -16.31 9.38 5.01
C TYR A 110 -17.26 10.35 5.74
N PHE A 111 -17.47 11.55 5.17
CA PHE A 111 -18.30 12.60 5.79
C PHE A 111 -19.81 12.32 5.74
N GLU A 112 -20.27 11.38 4.92
CA GLU A 112 -21.67 10.95 4.94
C GLU A 112 -21.97 9.99 6.09
N TYR A 113 -20.95 9.33 6.63
CA TYR A 113 -21.07 8.29 7.66
C TYR A 113 -20.56 8.72 9.04
N ILE A 114 -20.06 9.95 9.19
CA ILE A 114 -19.63 10.46 10.50
C ILE A 114 -20.82 10.54 11.47
N LYS A 115 -20.58 10.19 12.73
CA LYS A 115 -21.58 10.31 13.80
C LYS A 115 -21.58 11.74 14.35
N GLU A 116 -22.69 12.17 14.96
CA GLU A 116 -22.86 13.51 15.56
C GLU A 116 -21.78 13.90 16.61
N LYS A 117 -20.94 12.96 17.07
CA LYS A 117 -19.91 13.19 18.10
C LYS A 117 -18.48 12.88 17.62
N THR A 118 -18.24 12.83 16.31
CA THR A 118 -16.87 12.61 15.78
C THR A 118 -15.98 13.81 16.15
N SER A 119 -14.85 13.55 16.82
CA SER A 119 -13.88 14.61 17.14
C SER A 119 -13.05 14.96 15.91
N ILE A 120 -12.46 16.17 15.88
CA ILE A 120 -11.54 16.54 14.79
C ILE A 120 -10.35 15.57 14.68
N TYR A 121 -9.91 15.00 15.80
CA TYR A 121 -8.82 14.01 15.80
C TYR A 121 -9.23 12.67 15.19
N ASP A 122 -10.50 12.28 15.30
CA ASP A 122 -11.00 11.09 14.60
C ASP A 122 -11.03 11.32 13.07
N VAL A 123 -11.38 12.54 12.64
CA VAL A 123 -11.29 12.94 11.23
C VAL A 123 -9.83 12.94 10.75
N LEU A 124 -8.90 13.46 11.56
CA LEU A 124 -7.47 13.50 11.22
C LEU A 124 -6.85 12.10 11.15
N LYS A 125 -7.24 11.19 12.05
CA LYS A 125 -6.85 9.77 11.97
C LYS A 125 -7.36 9.11 10.70
N ALA A 126 -8.63 9.37 10.33
CA ALA A 126 -9.18 8.86 9.08
C ALA A 126 -8.44 9.41 7.86
N ALA A 127 -8.06 10.69 7.90
CA ALA A 127 -7.26 11.31 6.84
C ALA A 127 -5.88 10.68 6.70
N GLU A 128 -5.13 10.50 7.78
CA GLU A 128 -3.83 9.81 7.75
C GLU A 128 -3.96 8.37 7.29
N LYS A 129 -4.97 7.63 7.78
CA LYS A 129 -5.24 6.27 7.33
C LYS A 129 -5.52 6.23 5.83
N THR A 130 -6.33 7.14 5.31
CA THR A 130 -6.67 7.22 3.88
C THR A 130 -5.42 7.47 3.06
N LEU A 131 -4.56 8.37 3.53
CA LEU A 131 -3.32 8.72 2.87
C LEU A 131 -2.30 7.56 2.87
N ILE A 132 -2.12 6.87 4.01
CA ILE A 132 -1.24 5.70 4.08
C ILE A 132 -1.81 4.55 3.23
N ASN A 133 -3.11 4.30 3.30
CA ASN A 133 -3.76 3.24 2.52
C ASN A 133 -3.66 3.52 1.01
N TYR A 134 -3.80 4.78 0.60
CA TYR A 134 -3.65 5.19 -0.80
C TYR A 134 -2.19 5.04 -1.28
N PHE A 135 -1.21 5.40 -0.44
CA PHE A 135 0.21 5.10 -0.71
C PHE A 135 0.48 3.60 -0.85
N LEU A 136 -0.06 2.79 0.06
CA LEU A 136 0.09 1.34 0.03
C LEU A 136 -0.58 0.71 -1.19
N TYR A 137 -1.73 1.22 -1.62
CA TYR A 137 -2.40 0.79 -2.85
C TYR A 137 -1.50 0.98 -4.08
N HIS A 138 -0.92 2.18 -4.25
CA HIS A 138 0.02 2.44 -5.35
C HIS A 138 1.32 1.64 -5.21
N SER A 139 1.76 1.37 -3.98
CA SER A 139 2.87 0.46 -3.71
C SER A 139 2.55 -0.97 -4.14
N ASN A 140 1.33 -1.45 -3.90
CA ASN A 140 0.87 -2.78 -4.28
C ASN A 140 0.88 -2.96 -5.80
N ASN A 141 0.32 -2.00 -6.53
CA ASN A 141 0.33 -2.00 -8.00
C ASN A 141 1.75 -1.89 -8.56
N THR A 142 2.60 -1.04 -7.96
CA THR A 142 3.99 -0.91 -8.38
C THR A 142 4.76 -2.21 -8.16
N PHE A 143 4.47 -2.91 -7.05
CA PHE A 143 5.11 -4.15 -6.72
C PHE A 143 4.66 -5.31 -7.62
N GLU A 144 3.38 -5.37 -7.98
CA GLU A 144 2.86 -6.29 -9.01
C GLU A 144 3.66 -6.15 -10.30
N ASN A 145 3.77 -4.93 -10.82
CA ASN A 145 4.54 -4.64 -12.04
C ASN A 145 6.01 -5.06 -11.91
N ILE A 146 6.64 -4.86 -10.75
CA ILE A 146 8.02 -5.31 -10.52
C ILE A 146 8.10 -6.84 -10.63
N LEU A 147 7.20 -7.56 -9.96
CA LEU A 147 7.17 -9.02 -10.00
C LEU A 147 6.89 -9.54 -11.42
N GLU A 148 5.98 -8.92 -12.15
CA GLU A 148 5.65 -9.32 -13.52
C GLU A 148 6.85 -9.18 -14.47
N ASN A 149 7.55 -8.05 -14.38
CA ASN A 149 8.73 -7.79 -15.21
C ASN A 149 9.93 -8.68 -14.82
N GLU A 150 10.25 -8.78 -13.54
CA GLU A 150 11.44 -9.51 -13.06
C GLU A 150 11.29 -11.03 -13.17
N LEU A 151 10.05 -11.53 -13.17
CA LEU A 151 9.78 -12.95 -13.28
C LEU A 151 9.28 -13.35 -14.67
N GLU A 152 9.33 -12.45 -15.67
CA GLU A 152 8.86 -12.67 -17.04
C GLU A 152 7.45 -13.29 -17.04
N LEU A 153 6.56 -12.77 -16.21
CA LEU A 153 5.23 -13.34 -16.00
C LEU A 153 4.26 -13.00 -17.16
N GLU A 154 4.66 -12.07 -18.04
CA GLU A 154 3.96 -11.70 -19.26
C GLU A 154 4.85 -11.77 -20.52
N GLU A 155 5.33 -12.97 -20.88
CA GLU A 155 5.66 -13.30 -22.28
C GLU A 155 5.28 -14.76 -22.57
N ASP A 156 3.99 -15.04 -22.82
CA ASP A 156 3.57 -16.20 -23.64
C ASP A 156 2.07 -16.20 -23.97
N ASN A 157 1.50 -15.04 -24.31
CA ASN A 157 0.19 -14.97 -24.97
C ASN A 157 0.17 -13.80 -25.95
N GLU A 158 0.87 -13.92 -27.07
CA GLU A 158 0.30 -13.55 -28.39
C GLU A 158 1.24 -13.92 -29.56
N MET A 159 0.66 -14.75 -30.44
CA MET A 159 1.02 -15.02 -31.84
C MET A 159 2.28 -15.85 -32.17
N THR A 160 2.06 -17.16 -32.30
CA THR A 160 2.43 -17.84 -33.55
C THR A 160 1.18 -18.47 -34.17
N LEU A 161 0.66 -17.80 -35.20
CA LEU A 161 -0.18 -18.41 -36.25
C LEU A 161 0.69 -18.56 -37.51
#